data_AF-A0A4P5YQP1-F1
#
_entry.id   AF-A0A4P5YQP1-F1
#
_cell.length_a   1.000
_cell.length_b   1.000
_cell.length_c   1.000
_cell.angle_alpha   90.00
_cell.angle_beta   90.00
_cell.angle_gamma   90.00
#
_symmetry.space_group_name_H-M   'P 1'
#
loop_
_entity.id
_entity.type
_entity.pdbx_description
1 polymer ?
#
loop_
_entity_poly.entity_id
_entity_poly.type
_entity_poly.pdbx_seq_one_letter_code
_entity_poly.pdbx_strand_id
1 'polypeptide(L)'
;MSAPVTPSAPPAWRPPRAWQPLTFRGVAAFAGATATRVFIVQFLVLIVAIACLLQALELTWWPAVQKAIQALPEIGRVQHGQLDWHGEPFAVLADSPALSILVDAVGKHEPGQVADVQVEFAKTEIRICTLVGCLPIVFEPVWDFPLNRVDLVPWWGAWKPAIVAVTALLLAVALVGAWWLLATLYTIPLRLLAVLAGRPITLGGCWRIAAMALMPGALLLSLGILAYGLVRLPLVLLVIIFVLHFLAGWIYSAAAIFRLDTHAAIAAAAAANPFVPATAPAKPAPARTPAPVATKPAPATPPPVEKVEILPEPAPAAAPAAAPVPATKPAPRRASANPFAAPEE
;
A
#
# COMPACT_ATOMS: atom_id res chain seq x y z
N MET A 1 56.81 -34.95 8.72
CA MET A 1 55.95 -35.06 7.53
C MET A 1 54.61 -34.44 7.87
N SER A 2 54.39 -33.19 7.43
CA SER A 2 53.15 -32.46 7.71
C SER A 2 52.06 -32.92 6.74
N ALA A 3 50.89 -33.26 7.27
CA ALA A 3 49.74 -33.66 6.46
C ALA A 3 49.28 -32.50 5.56
N PRO A 4 48.86 -32.77 4.30
CA PRO A 4 48.37 -31.74 3.41
C PRO A 4 47.03 -31.20 3.93
N VAL A 5 46.98 -29.89 4.20
CA VAL A 5 45.75 -29.17 4.48
C VAL A 5 44.95 -29.13 3.18
N THR A 6 43.92 -29.98 3.05
CA THR A 6 42.94 -29.87 1.98
C THR A 6 42.20 -28.54 2.11
N PRO A 7 42.18 -27.68 1.08
CA PRO A 7 41.40 -26.45 1.12
C PRO A 7 39.92 -26.81 1.28
N SER A 8 39.28 -26.24 2.31
CA SER A 8 37.84 -26.35 2.53
C SER A 8 37.11 -25.85 1.28
N ALA A 9 36.27 -26.69 0.69
CA ALA A 9 35.45 -26.31 -0.45
C ALA A 9 34.68 -25.01 -0.14
N PRO A 10 34.63 -24.04 -1.07
CA PRO A 10 33.90 -22.80 -0.85
C PRO A 10 32.43 -23.11 -0.53
N PRO A 11 31.78 -22.32 0.34
CA PRO A 11 30.39 -22.56 0.72
C PRO A 11 29.52 -22.57 -0.53
N ALA A 12 28.74 -23.64 -0.71
CA ALA A 12 27.81 -23.79 -1.82
C ALA A 12 26.84 -22.59 -1.81
N TRP A 13 26.97 -21.74 -2.83
CA TRP A 13 26.11 -20.58 -3.01
C TRP A 13 24.65 -21.04 -3.11
N ARG A 14 23.81 -20.63 -2.16
CA ARG A 14 22.37 -20.90 -2.20
C ARG A 14 21.68 -19.76 -2.94
N PRO A 15 20.95 -20.02 -4.03
CA PRO A 15 20.21 -18.98 -4.72
C PRO A 15 19.21 -18.30 -3.76
N PRO A 16 19.04 -16.96 -3.84
CA PRO A 16 18.03 -16.26 -3.07
C PRO A 16 16.65 -16.89 -3.28
N ARG A 17 15.93 -17.16 -2.19
CA ARG A 17 14.56 -17.66 -2.30
C ARG A 17 13.65 -16.53 -2.78
N ALA A 18 12.94 -16.75 -3.88
CA ALA A 18 12.00 -15.80 -4.48
C ALA A 18 10.76 -15.54 -3.60
N TRP A 19 10.91 -14.78 -2.52
CA TRP A 19 9.80 -14.37 -1.62
C TRP A 19 9.75 -12.87 -1.34
N GLN A 20 10.84 -12.15 -1.61
CA GLN A 20 10.96 -10.73 -1.28
C GLN A 20 11.16 -9.90 -2.54
N PRO A 21 10.08 -9.42 -3.21
CA PRO A 21 10.19 -8.63 -4.42
C PRO A 21 10.70 -7.19 -4.17
N LEU A 22 11.17 -6.87 -2.98
CA LEU A 22 11.60 -5.52 -2.58
C LEU A 22 13.06 -5.19 -2.95
N THR A 23 13.79 -6.15 -3.53
CA THR A 23 15.16 -5.95 -3.99
C THR A 23 15.31 -6.41 -5.42
N PHE A 24 16.25 -5.82 -6.17
CA PHE A 24 16.50 -6.22 -7.56
C PHE A 24 16.83 -7.72 -7.70
N ARG A 25 17.58 -8.28 -6.75
CA ARG A 25 17.89 -9.71 -6.70
C ARG A 25 16.67 -10.55 -6.35
N GLY A 26 15.83 -10.06 -5.43
CA GLY A 26 14.59 -10.71 -5.05
C GLY A 26 13.61 -10.82 -6.21
N VAL A 27 13.45 -9.74 -7.00
CA VAL A 27 12.66 -9.75 -8.24
C VAL A 27 13.27 -10.71 -9.28
N ALA A 28 14.59 -10.66 -9.49
CA ALA A 28 15.28 -11.56 -10.43
C ALA A 28 15.07 -13.04 -10.09
N ALA A 29 15.00 -13.40 -8.80
CA ALA A 29 14.78 -14.77 -8.36
C ALA A 29 13.42 -15.35 -8.83
N PHE A 30 12.44 -14.50 -9.16
CA PHE A 30 11.14 -14.95 -9.68
C PHE A 30 11.18 -15.44 -11.13
N ALA A 31 12.27 -15.19 -11.86
CA ALA A 31 12.48 -15.75 -13.20
C ALA A 31 12.40 -17.28 -13.22
N GLY A 32 12.81 -17.93 -12.13
CA GLY A 32 12.73 -19.39 -11.92
C GLY A 32 11.61 -19.84 -10.98
N ALA A 33 10.81 -18.92 -10.43
CA ALA A 33 9.76 -19.28 -9.48
C ALA A 33 8.53 -19.88 -10.16
N THR A 34 7.81 -20.75 -9.44
CA THR A 34 6.50 -21.29 -9.85
C THR A 34 5.46 -20.18 -9.94
N ALA A 35 4.50 -20.29 -10.88
CA ALA A 35 3.40 -19.33 -11.03
C ALA A 35 2.59 -19.14 -9.72
N THR A 36 2.31 -20.22 -9.00
CA THR A 36 1.61 -20.18 -7.69
C THR A 36 2.28 -19.21 -6.71
N ARG A 37 3.61 -19.17 -6.67
CA ARG A 37 4.33 -18.27 -5.77
C ARG A 37 4.20 -16.81 -6.17
N VAL A 38 4.21 -16.52 -7.47
CA VAL A 38 3.96 -15.18 -8.01
C VAL A 38 2.57 -14.71 -7.59
N PHE A 39 1.54 -15.55 -7.76
CA PHE A 39 0.17 -15.21 -7.38
C PHE A 39 0.01 -15.01 -5.87
N ILE A 40 0.63 -15.85 -5.03
CA ILE A 40 0.60 -15.66 -3.57
C ILE A 40 1.19 -14.29 -3.19
N VAL A 41 2.35 -13.93 -3.76
CA VAL A 41 2.99 -12.66 -3.44
C VAL A 41 2.17 -11.47 -3.93
N GLN A 42 1.60 -11.54 -5.14
CA GLN A 42 0.66 -10.51 -5.62
C GLN A 42 -0.56 -10.39 -4.71
N PHE A 43 -1.12 -11.51 -4.27
CA PHE A 43 -2.29 -11.50 -3.39
C PHE A 43 -1.99 -10.88 -2.03
N LEU A 44 -0.81 -11.12 -1.45
CA LEU A 44 -0.40 -10.46 -0.21
C LEU A 44 -0.28 -8.94 -0.40
N VAL A 45 0.32 -8.49 -1.50
CA VAL A 45 0.42 -7.05 -1.82
C VAL A 45 -0.96 -6.46 -2.12
N LEU A 46 -1.85 -7.22 -2.76
CA LEU A 46 -3.23 -6.84 -3.05
C LEU A 46 -4.01 -6.55 -1.76
N ILE A 47 -3.92 -7.43 -0.76
CA ILE A 47 -4.58 -7.23 0.54
C ILE A 47 -4.09 -5.91 1.17
N VAL A 48 -2.77 -5.67 1.17
CA VAL A 48 -2.20 -4.43 1.71
C VAL A 48 -2.71 -3.21 0.95
N ALA A 49 -2.70 -3.26 -0.38
CA ALA A 49 -3.15 -2.15 -1.23
C ALA A 49 -4.64 -1.83 -0.99
N ILE A 50 -5.51 -2.85 -0.95
CA ILE A 50 -6.94 -2.68 -0.66
C ILE A 50 -7.15 -2.13 0.75
N ALA A 51 -6.45 -2.64 1.75
CA ALA A 51 -6.54 -2.14 3.12
C ALA A 51 -6.16 -0.64 3.19
N CYS A 52 -5.05 -0.23 2.56
CA CYS A 52 -4.65 1.17 2.48
C CYS A 52 -5.69 2.05 1.77
N LEU A 53 -6.24 1.60 0.64
CA LEU A 53 -7.26 2.31 -0.13
C LEU A 53 -8.56 2.50 0.67
N LEU A 54 -9.10 1.42 1.24
CA LEU A 54 -10.33 1.48 2.04
C LEU A 54 -10.14 2.31 3.30
N GLN A 55 -8.97 2.20 3.95
CA GLN A 55 -8.66 3.02 5.12
C GLN A 55 -8.55 4.50 4.77
N ALA A 56 -7.92 4.85 3.64
CA ALA A 56 -7.89 6.23 3.18
C ALA A 56 -9.29 6.77 2.89
N LEU A 57 -10.17 5.97 2.28
CA LEU A 57 -11.56 6.33 2.01
C LEU A 57 -12.37 6.57 3.30
N GLU A 58 -12.20 5.71 4.32
CA GLU A 58 -12.84 5.87 5.63
C GLU A 58 -12.32 7.10 6.39
N LEU A 59 -11.07 7.53 6.16
CA LEU A 59 -10.49 8.71 6.81
C LEU A 59 -10.87 10.03 6.12
N THR A 60 -11.15 10.00 4.82
CA THR A 60 -11.28 11.23 4.01
C THR A 60 -12.69 11.45 3.50
N TRP A 61 -13.22 10.53 2.69
CA TRP A 61 -14.45 10.76 1.94
C TRP A 61 -15.68 10.35 2.73
N TRP A 62 -15.67 9.20 3.41
CA TRP A 62 -16.84 8.74 4.16
C TRP A 62 -17.29 9.68 5.29
N PRO A 63 -16.39 10.30 6.07
CA PRO A 63 -16.80 11.30 7.04
C PRO A 63 -17.44 12.54 6.39
N ALA A 64 -16.94 12.98 5.23
CA ALA A 64 -17.52 14.10 4.50
C ALA A 64 -18.91 13.75 3.94
N VAL A 65 -19.08 12.56 3.35
CA VAL A 65 -20.40 12.07 2.90
C VAL A 65 -21.38 11.98 4.07
N GLN A 66 -20.96 11.42 5.20
CA GLN A 66 -21.83 11.30 6.37
C GLN A 66 -22.22 12.67 6.95
N LYS A 67 -21.28 13.61 7.05
CA LYS A 67 -21.58 15.00 7.45
C LYS A 67 -22.55 15.66 6.49
N ALA A 68 -22.34 15.49 5.18
CA ALA A 68 -23.21 16.08 4.18
C ALA A 68 -24.64 15.55 4.30
N ILE A 69 -24.82 14.22 4.43
CA ILE A 69 -26.13 13.59 4.63
C ILE A 69 -26.81 14.11 5.90
N GLN A 70 -26.05 14.31 6.98
CA GLN A 70 -26.58 14.83 8.25
C GLN A 70 -26.99 16.31 8.14
N ALA A 71 -26.32 17.09 7.30
CA ALA A 71 -26.57 18.51 7.07
C ALA A 71 -27.73 18.78 6.08
N LEU A 72 -28.26 17.75 5.40
CA LEU A 72 -29.38 17.91 4.48
C LEU A 72 -30.66 18.38 5.19
N PRO A 73 -31.52 19.15 4.50
CA PRO A 73 -32.85 19.50 4.99
C PRO A 73 -33.75 18.25 5.08
N GLU A 74 -34.88 18.39 5.77
CA GLU A 74 -35.87 17.31 5.89
C GLU A 74 -36.63 17.06 4.58
N ILE A 75 -36.74 18.08 3.73
CA ILE A 75 -37.41 18.01 2.43
C ILE A 75 -36.41 18.48 1.36
N GLY A 76 -36.23 17.66 0.34
CA GLY A 76 -35.30 17.89 -0.75
C GLY A 76 -35.31 16.73 -1.74
N ARG A 77 -35.34 17.03 -3.04
CA ARG A 77 -35.48 16.02 -4.10
C ARG A 77 -34.97 16.55 -5.43
N VAL A 78 -34.33 15.69 -6.21
CA VAL A 78 -34.13 15.95 -7.64
C VAL A 78 -35.31 15.34 -8.38
N GLN A 79 -36.06 16.15 -9.10
CA GLN A 79 -37.23 15.73 -9.87
C GLN A 79 -37.45 16.64 -11.08
N HIS A 80 -37.91 16.08 -12.20
CA HIS A 80 -38.21 16.83 -13.43
C HIS A 80 -37.03 17.71 -13.93
N GLY A 81 -35.80 17.21 -13.77
CA GLY A 81 -34.58 17.91 -14.19
C GLY A 81 -34.21 19.11 -13.30
N GLN A 82 -34.81 19.25 -12.12
CA GLN A 82 -34.49 20.31 -11.18
C GLN A 82 -34.31 19.78 -9.75
N LEU A 83 -33.46 20.46 -8.99
CA LEU A 83 -33.33 20.30 -7.57
C LEU A 83 -34.39 21.15 -6.86
N ASP A 84 -35.32 20.46 -6.21
CA ASP A 84 -36.27 21.03 -5.25
C ASP A 84 -35.59 21.09 -3.88
N TRP A 85 -35.16 22.29 -3.48
CA TRP A 85 -34.35 22.53 -2.29
C TRP A 85 -35.06 23.44 -1.30
N HIS A 86 -35.25 22.95 -0.07
CA HIS A 86 -35.92 23.68 1.02
C HIS A 86 -34.95 24.11 2.15
N GLY A 87 -33.65 24.13 1.88
CA GLY A 87 -32.64 24.66 2.81
C GLY A 87 -32.22 26.09 2.46
N GLU A 88 -31.13 26.55 3.07
CA GLU A 88 -30.47 27.79 2.67
C GLU A 88 -30.09 27.74 1.18
N PRO A 89 -30.32 28.80 0.39
CA PRO A 89 -30.07 28.77 -1.05
C PRO A 89 -28.61 28.46 -1.41
N PHE A 90 -27.68 28.81 -0.53
CA PHE A 90 -26.30 28.36 -0.55
C PHE A 90 -25.93 27.71 0.80
N ALA A 91 -25.43 26.49 0.76
CA ALA A 91 -25.05 25.77 1.97
C ALA A 91 -23.85 24.84 1.72
N VAL A 92 -22.84 24.92 2.59
CA VAL A 92 -21.76 23.94 2.63
C VAL A 92 -22.20 22.78 3.52
N LEU A 93 -22.48 21.61 2.92
CA LEU A 93 -22.98 20.43 3.62
C LEU A 93 -21.86 19.67 4.31
N ALA A 94 -20.69 19.61 3.68
CA ALA A 94 -19.47 19.08 4.27
C ALA A 94 -18.26 19.77 3.66
N ASP A 95 -17.25 20.02 4.49
CA ASP A 95 -16.00 20.60 4.06
C ASP A 95 -14.82 19.80 4.61
N SER A 96 -13.89 19.46 3.72
CA SER A 96 -12.62 18.79 4.04
C SER A 96 -11.62 19.00 2.91
N PRO A 97 -10.30 18.89 3.16
CA PRO A 97 -9.30 19.04 2.11
C PRO A 97 -9.47 18.07 0.93
N ALA A 98 -10.01 16.87 1.17
CA ALA A 98 -10.14 15.83 0.15
C ALA A 98 -11.48 15.91 -0.60
N LEU A 99 -12.57 16.20 0.11
CA LEU A 99 -13.93 16.24 -0.44
C LEU A 99 -14.75 17.37 0.21
N SER A 100 -15.25 18.28 -0.61
CA SER A 100 -16.24 19.27 -0.21
C SER A 100 -17.56 19.01 -0.94
N ILE A 101 -18.68 19.13 -0.23
CA ILE A 101 -20.03 18.94 -0.76
C ILE A 101 -20.85 20.17 -0.38
N LEU A 102 -21.41 20.85 -1.38
CA LEU A 102 -22.18 22.07 -1.18
C LEU A 102 -23.39 22.13 -2.11
N VAL A 103 -24.28 23.07 -1.83
CA VAL A 103 -25.47 23.37 -2.63
C VAL A 103 -25.44 24.85 -3.01
N ASP A 104 -25.65 25.14 -4.29
CA ASP A 104 -25.97 26.49 -4.79
C ASP A 104 -27.24 26.42 -5.64
N ALA A 105 -28.39 26.47 -4.97
CA ALA A 105 -29.70 26.36 -5.61
C ALA A 105 -30.04 27.57 -6.51
N VAL A 106 -29.28 28.66 -6.43
CA VAL A 106 -29.52 29.89 -7.20
C VAL A 106 -28.50 30.06 -8.33
N GLY A 107 -27.31 29.47 -8.21
CA GLY A 107 -26.22 29.58 -9.18
C GLY A 107 -25.58 30.97 -9.20
N LYS A 108 -25.51 31.63 -8.04
CA LYS A 108 -24.99 32.99 -7.91
C LYS A 108 -23.54 33.04 -7.41
N HIS A 109 -23.02 31.94 -6.90
CA HIS A 109 -21.66 31.90 -6.41
C HIS A 109 -20.71 31.44 -7.51
N GLU A 110 -19.59 32.16 -7.66
CA GLU A 110 -18.49 31.70 -8.49
C GLU A 110 -17.92 30.40 -7.90
N PRO A 111 -17.62 29.39 -8.73
CA PRO A 111 -17.06 28.13 -8.25
C PRO A 111 -15.71 28.38 -7.57
N GLY A 112 -15.67 28.34 -6.24
CA GLY A 112 -14.43 28.37 -5.46
C GLY A 112 -14.05 26.95 -5.08
N GLN A 113 -12.95 26.42 -5.63
CA GLN A 113 -12.45 25.10 -5.27
C GLN A 113 -11.60 25.17 -4.00
N VAL A 114 -12.11 24.61 -2.90
CA VAL A 114 -11.42 24.54 -1.60
C VAL A 114 -10.87 23.15 -1.27
N ALA A 115 -11.34 22.12 -1.98
CA ALA A 115 -10.98 20.72 -1.79
C ALA A 115 -10.43 20.09 -3.06
N ASP A 116 -9.72 18.98 -2.92
CA ASP A 116 -9.22 18.18 -4.06
C ASP A 116 -10.34 17.77 -5.02
N VAL A 117 -11.49 17.38 -4.46
CA VAL A 117 -12.74 17.14 -5.18
C VAL A 117 -13.85 17.93 -4.51
N GLN A 118 -14.63 18.66 -5.31
CA GLN A 118 -15.79 19.40 -4.85
C GLN A 118 -17.02 18.99 -5.64
N VAL A 119 -18.10 18.66 -4.93
CA VAL A 119 -19.39 18.31 -5.49
C VAL A 119 -20.39 19.41 -5.14
N GLU A 120 -20.88 20.10 -6.15
CA GLU A 120 -21.86 21.18 -6.00
C GLU A 120 -23.18 20.75 -6.63
N PHE A 121 -24.24 20.78 -5.82
CA PHE A 121 -25.61 20.59 -6.30
C PHE A 121 -26.19 21.95 -6.67
N ALA A 122 -26.38 22.19 -7.96
CA ALA A 122 -27.04 23.38 -8.48
C ALA A 122 -28.51 23.10 -8.79
N LYS A 123 -29.24 24.13 -9.24
CA LYS A 123 -30.68 23.98 -9.55
C LYS A 123 -30.99 22.93 -10.61
N THR A 124 -30.14 22.78 -11.62
CA THR A 124 -30.42 21.91 -12.80
C THR A 124 -29.30 20.92 -13.09
N GLU A 125 -28.24 20.91 -12.28
CA GLU A 125 -27.05 20.11 -12.54
C GLU A 125 -26.29 19.80 -11.26
N ILE A 126 -25.43 18.78 -11.32
CA ILE A 126 -24.38 18.52 -10.36
C ILE A 126 -23.05 18.91 -11.01
N ARG A 127 -22.23 19.70 -10.33
CA ARG A 127 -20.89 20.03 -10.78
C ARG A 127 -19.88 19.25 -9.96
N ILE A 128 -19.02 18.49 -10.63
CA ILE A 128 -17.89 17.81 -10.00
C ILE A 128 -16.63 18.56 -10.40
N CYS A 129 -16.09 19.35 -9.47
CA CYS A 129 -14.88 20.13 -9.65
C CYS A 129 -13.67 19.41 -9.08
N THR A 130 -12.59 19.42 -9.83
CA THR A 130 -11.27 18.88 -9.46
C THR A 130 -10.19 19.85 -9.92
N LEU A 131 -8.93 19.58 -9.57
CA LEU A 131 -7.79 20.38 -10.03
C LEU A 131 -7.69 20.54 -11.56
N VAL A 132 -8.30 19.64 -12.35
CA VAL A 132 -8.26 19.67 -13.82
C VAL A 132 -9.47 20.40 -14.44
N GLY A 133 -10.44 20.83 -13.63
CA GLY A 133 -11.64 21.53 -14.10
C GLY A 133 -12.92 20.98 -13.47
N CYS A 134 -14.05 21.54 -13.90
CA CYS A 134 -15.39 21.19 -13.44
C CYS A 134 -16.18 20.47 -14.54
N LEU A 135 -16.76 19.33 -14.18
CA LEU A 135 -17.65 18.56 -15.04
C LEU A 135 -19.11 18.81 -14.59
N PRO A 136 -19.92 19.52 -15.40
CA PRO A 136 -21.35 19.64 -15.15
C PRO A 136 -22.08 18.37 -15.63
N ILE A 137 -22.99 17.86 -14.80
CA ILE A 137 -23.87 16.73 -15.07
C ILE A 137 -25.30 17.24 -14.91
N VAL A 138 -25.99 17.47 -16.02
CA VAL A 138 -27.36 17.99 -16.03
C VAL A 138 -28.32 16.94 -15.48
N PHE A 139 -29.28 17.37 -14.65
CA PHE A 139 -30.36 16.50 -14.20
C PHE A 139 -31.26 16.16 -15.38
N GLU A 140 -31.32 14.87 -15.72
CA GLU A 140 -32.28 14.41 -16.72
C GLU A 140 -33.70 14.42 -16.14
N PRO A 141 -34.74 14.73 -16.95
CA PRO A 141 -36.12 14.75 -16.47
C PRO A 141 -36.61 13.43 -15.86
N VAL A 142 -35.99 12.30 -16.21
CA VAL A 142 -36.32 10.95 -15.72
C VAL A 142 -35.71 10.65 -14.35
N TRP A 143 -34.77 11.47 -13.88
CA TRP A 143 -34.15 11.26 -12.57
C TRP A 143 -35.09 11.72 -11.47
N ASP A 144 -35.43 10.78 -10.58
CA ASP A 144 -36.16 11.04 -9.35
C ASP A 144 -35.42 10.34 -8.20
N PHE A 145 -34.76 11.14 -7.35
CA PHE A 145 -34.13 10.62 -6.15
C PHE A 145 -34.19 11.63 -5.01
N PRO A 146 -34.34 11.14 -3.76
CA PRO A 146 -34.40 12.00 -2.59
C PRO A 146 -33.03 12.63 -2.32
N LEU A 147 -33.02 13.93 -2.06
CA LEU A 147 -31.86 14.66 -1.56
C LEU A 147 -32.22 15.31 -0.22
N ASN A 148 -32.65 14.47 0.73
CA ASN A 148 -33.08 14.89 2.07
C ASN A 148 -32.55 13.93 3.14
N ARG A 149 -32.51 14.42 4.38
CA ARG A 149 -32.00 13.66 5.52
C ARG A 149 -32.87 12.44 5.87
N VAL A 150 -34.20 12.56 5.73
CA VAL A 150 -35.18 11.54 6.17
C VAL A 150 -34.98 10.23 5.42
N ASP A 151 -34.74 10.32 4.11
CA ASP A 151 -34.54 9.16 3.24
C ASP A 151 -33.07 8.71 3.21
N LEU A 152 -32.12 9.66 3.14
CA LEU A 152 -30.70 9.31 2.91
C LEU A 152 -29.99 8.78 4.15
N VAL A 153 -30.36 9.18 5.36
CA VAL A 153 -29.75 8.63 6.60
C VAL A 153 -29.99 7.12 6.72
N PRO A 154 -31.25 6.61 6.68
CA PRO A 154 -31.49 5.16 6.77
C PRO A 154 -30.94 4.41 5.55
N TRP A 155 -31.04 5.00 4.35
CA TRP A 155 -30.48 4.38 3.14
C TRP A 155 -28.96 4.22 3.24
N TRP A 156 -28.25 5.26 3.66
CA TRP A 156 -26.80 5.23 3.84
C TRP A 156 -26.38 4.21 4.90
N GLY A 157 -27.09 4.17 6.03
CA GLY A 157 -26.86 3.19 7.09
C GLY A 157 -27.01 1.74 6.60
N ALA A 158 -28.00 1.47 5.75
CA ALA A 158 -28.23 0.15 5.18
C ALA A 158 -27.21 -0.22 4.09
N TRP A 159 -26.88 0.70 3.19
CA TRP A 159 -26.09 0.40 1.99
C TRP A 159 -24.59 0.64 2.12
N LYS A 160 -24.10 1.46 3.09
CA LYS A 160 -22.66 1.71 3.26
C LYS A 160 -21.83 0.41 3.31
N PRO A 161 -22.18 -0.63 4.10
CA PRO A 161 -21.40 -1.87 4.12
C PRO A 161 -21.34 -2.58 2.76
N ALA A 162 -22.45 -2.62 2.02
CA ALA A 162 -22.53 -3.22 0.70
C ALA A 162 -21.71 -2.42 -0.33
N ILE A 163 -21.79 -1.08 -0.30
CA ILE A 163 -21.00 -0.19 -1.14
C ILE A 163 -19.50 -0.43 -0.89
N VAL A 164 -19.07 -0.51 0.37
CA VAL A 164 -17.67 -0.82 0.72
C VAL A 164 -17.23 -2.19 0.21
N ALA A 165 -18.06 -3.22 0.35
CA ALA A 165 -17.74 -4.57 -0.13
C ALA A 165 -17.62 -4.63 -1.66
N VAL A 166 -18.56 -4.01 -2.39
CA VAL A 166 -18.50 -3.91 -3.85
C VAL A 166 -17.28 -3.11 -4.29
N THR A 167 -16.97 -2.01 -3.60
CA THR A 167 -15.78 -1.19 -3.87
C THR A 167 -14.50 -2.01 -3.70
N ALA A 168 -14.38 -2.77 -2.60
CA ALA A 168 -13.24 -3.64 -2.35
C ALA A 168 -13.07 -4.69 -3.44
N LEU A 169 -14.17 -5.32 -3.88
CA LEU A 169 -14.16 -6.31 -4.96
C LEU A 169 -13.73 -5.70 -6.30
N LEU A 170 -14.31 -4.55 -6.66
CA LEU A 170 -13.98 -3.85 -7.91
C LEU A 170 -12.51 -3.40 -7.91
N LEU A 171 -12.03 -2.85 -6.80
CA LEU A 171 -10.61 -2.53 -6.63
C LEU A 171 -9.73 -3.77 -6.79
N ALA A 172 -10.10 -4.89 -6.16
CA ALA A 172 -9.33 -6.13 -6.28
C ALA A 172 -9.18 -6.59 -7.73
N VAL A 173 -10.30 -6.64 -8.46
CA VAL A 173 -10.33 -7.04 -9.88
C VAL A 173 -9.53 -6.05 -10.74
N ALA A 174 -9.72 -4.75 -10.54
CA ALA A 174 -9.04 -3.72 -11.30
C ALA A 174 -7.52 -3.74 -11.07
N LEU A 175 -7.05 -3.87 -9.82
CA LEU A 175 -5.62 -3.92 -9.50
C LEU A 175 -4.96 -5.17 -10.10
N VAL A 176 -5.57 -6.35 -9.94
CA VAL A 176 -5.02 -7.59 -10.51
C VAL A 176 -5.00 -7.51 -12.04
N GLY A 177 -6.08 -7.05 -12.66
CA GLY A 177 -6.17 -6.86 -14.10
C GLY A 177 -5.10 -5.91 -14.63
N ALA A 178 -4.92 -4.76 -13.97
CA ALA A 178 -3.90 -3.78 -14.33
C ALA A 178 -2.48 -4.35 -14.20
N TRP A 179 -2.17 -5.06 -13.11
CA TRP A 179 -0.86 -5.67 -12.92
C TRP A 179 -0.56 -6.75 -13.97
N TRP A 180 -1.54 -7.57 -14.34
CA TRP A 180 -1.36 -8.61 -15.34
C TRP A 180 -1.24 -8.04 -16.75
N LEU A 181 -2.03 -7.01 -17.07
CA LEU A 181 -1.91 -6.28 -18.32
C LEU A 181 -0.50 -5.66 -18.44
N LEU A 182 -0.06 -4.92 -17.42
CA LEU A 182 1.28 -4.30 -17.41
C LEU A 182 2.39 -5.35 -17.47
N ALA A 183 2.31 -6.44 -16.70
CA ALA A 183 3.30 -7.52 -16.76
C ALA A 183 3.41 -8.12 -18.16
N THR A 184 2.27 -8.28 -18.84
CA THR A 184 2.21 -8.79 -20.22
C THR A 184 2.84 -7.78 -21.19
N LEU A 185 2.46 -6.50 -21.11
CA LEU A 185 3.05 -5.44 -21.94
C LEU A 185 4.57 -5.30 -21.72
N TYR A 186 5.03 -5.44 -20.48
CA TYR A 186 6.45 -5.32 -20.12
C TYR A 186 7.25 -6.57 -20.51
N THR A 187 6.62 -7.72 -20.74
CA THR A 187 7.32 -8.96 -21.10
C THR A 187 8.13 -8.81 -22.39
N ILE A 188 7.58 -8.14 -23.40
CA ILE A 188 8.23 -7.93 -24.71
C ILE A 188 9.50 -7.08 -24.61
N PRO A 189 9.47 -5.84 -24.11
CA PRO A 189 10.67 -5.02 -24.00
C PRO A 189 11.70 -5.67 -23.05
N LEU A 190 11.23 -6.38 -22.02
CA LEU A 190 12.12 -7.07 -21.09
C LEU A 190 12.81 -8.29 -21.73
N ARG A 191 12.12 -9.01 -22.61
CA ARG A 191 12.71 -10.08 -23.41
C ARG A 191 13.76 -9.54 -24.36
N LEU A 192 13.49 -8.43 -25.05
CA LEU A 192 14.46 -7.77 -25.92
C LEU A 192 15.72 -7.36 -25.14
N LEU A 193 15.54 -6.69 -24.00
CA LEU A 193 16.65 -6.30 -23.12
C LEU A 193 17.47 -7.51 -22.67
N ALA A 194 16.82 -8.62 -22.31
CA ALA A 194 17.51 -9.83 -21.90
C ALA A 194 18.33 -10.47 -23.04
N VAL A 195 17.80 -10.48 -24.27
CA VAL A 195 18.54 -10.97 -25.45
C VAL A 195 19.76 -10.09 -25.72
N LEU A 196 19.59 -8.76 -25.72
CA LEU A 196 20.69 -7.80 -25.92
C LEU A 196 21.76 -7.92 -24.83
N ALA A 197 21.36 -8.22 -23.59
CA ALA A 197 22.26 -8.42 -22.46
C ALA A 197 22.84 -9.85 -22.37
N GLY A 198 22.58 -10.73 -23.36
CA GLY A 198 23.07 -12.12 -23.38
C GLY A 198 22.52 -12.99 -22.25
N ARG A 199 21.35 -12.66 -21.70
CA ARG A 199 20.75 -13.36 -20.55
C ARG A 199 19.78 -14.47 -21.01
N PRO A 200 20.00 -15.74 -20.62
CA PRO A 200 19.09 -16.83 -20.94
C PRO A 200 17.85 -16.77 -20.04
N ILE A 201 16.74 -16.27 -20.56
CA ILE A 201 15.45 -16.21 -19.86
C ILE A 201 14.30 -16.52 -20.82
N THR A 202 13.31 -17.29 -20.35
CA THR A 202 12.11 -17.61 -21.14
C THR A 202 11.10 -16.46 -21.07
N LEU A 203 10.14 -16.41 -22.01
CA LEU A 203 9.04 -15.44 -21.96
C LEU A 203 8.27 -15.52 -20.63
N GLY A 204 7.98 -16.73 -20.15
CA GLY A 204 7.36 -16.91 -18.85
C GLY A 204 8.22 -16.41 -17.68
N GLY A 205 9.55 -16.50 -17.78
CA GLY A 205 10.47 -15.90 -16.80
C GLY A 205 10.42 -14.37 -16.83
N CYS A 206 10.41 -13.77 -18.03
CA CYS A 206 10.26 -12.32 -18.21
C CYS A 206 8.92 -11.82 -17.62
N TRP A 207 7.82 -12.52 -17.89
CA TRP A 207 6.51 -12.16 -17.33
C TRP A 207 6.51 -12.19 -15.81
N ARG A 208 7.11 -13.22 -15.19
CA ARG A 208 7.21 -13.33 -13.73
C ARG A 208 8.10 -12.24 -13.13
N ILE A 209 9.21 -11.86 -13.78
CA ILE A 209 10.00 -10.69 -13.36
C ILE A 209 9.16 -9.42 -13.46
N ALA A 210 8.53 -9.17 -14.59
CA ALA A 210 7.73 -7.97 -14.81
C ALA A 210 6.61 -7.86 -13.77
N ALA A 211 5.88 -8.95 -13.54
CA ALA A 211 4.84 -9.05 -12.51
C ALA A 211 5.35 -8.71 -11.11
N MET A 212 6.56 -9.14 -10.74
CA MET A 212 7.13 -8.90 -9.41
C MET A 212 7.80 -7.53 -9.28
N ALA A 213 8.31 -6.98 -10.39
CA ALA A 213 8.88 -5.64 -10.42
C ALA A 213 7.83 -4.54 -10.16
N LEU A 214 6.54 -4.82 -10.41
CA LEU A 214 5.44 -3.92 -10.06
C LEU A 214 5.18 -3.81 -8.55
N MET A 215 5.55 -4.84 -7.77
CA MET A 215 5.17 -4.95 -6.35
C MET A 215 5.76 -3.84 -5.46
N PRO A 216 7.06 -3.47 -5.56
CA PRO A 216 7.62 -2.36 -4.79
C PRO A 216 6.92 -1.03 -5.07
N GLY A 217 6.64 -0.75 -6.34
CA GLY A 217 5.88 0.45 -6.73
C GLY A 217 4.47 0.44 -6.16
N ALA A 218 3.77 -0.70 -6.24
CA ALA A 218 2.44 -0.85 -5.66
C ALA A 218 2.40 -0.58 -4.15
N LEU A 219 3.39 -1.09 -3.40
CA LEU A 219 3.52 -0.83 -1.96
C LEU A 219 3.85 0.64 -1.67
N LEU A 220 4.74 1.26 -2.44
CA LEU A 220 5.04 2.69 -2.33
C LEU A 220 3.78 3.53 -2.53
N LEU A 221 3.00 3.25 -3.58
CA LEU A 221 1.74 3.95 -3.84
C LEU A 221 0.72 3.69 -2.72
N SER A 222 0.61 2.46 -2.23
CA SER A 222 -0.30 2.11 -1.13
C SER A 222 -0.02 2.93 0.13
N LEU A 223 1.27 3.08 0.49
CA LEU A 223 1.69 3.93 1.60
C LEU A 223 1.41 5.42 1.31
N GLY A 224 1.63 5.87 0.08
CA GLY A 224 1.30 7.23 -0.34
C GLY A 224 -0.19 7.55 -0.20
N ILE A 225 -1.06 6.63 -0.61
CA ILE A 225 -2.53 6.73 -0.48
C ILE A 225 -2.94 6.78 0.99
N LEU A 226 -2.35 5.93 1.84
CA LEU A 226 -2.63 5.96 3.28
C LEU A 226 -2.17 7.28 3.91
N ALA A 227 -0.99 7.79 3.54
CA ALA A 227 -0.47 9.07 4.02
C ALA A 227 -1.35 10.25 3.56
N TYR A 228 -1.87 10.22 2.33
CA TYR A 228 -2.88 11.15 1.84
C TYR A 228 -4.15 11.07 2.71
N GLY A 229 -4.64 9.86 2.99
CA GLY A 229 -5.78 9.62 3.86
C GLY A 229 -5.62 10.20 5.27
N LEU A 230 -4.40 10.18 5.79
CA LEU A 230 -4.04 10.75 7.10
C LEU A 230 -3.78 12.27 7.06
N VAL A 231 -4.05 12.94 5.93
CA VAL A 231 -3.78 14.37 5.70
C VAL A 231 -2.30 14.73 5.93
N ARG A 232 -1.40 13.76 5.72
CA ARG A 232 0.06 13.95 5.82
C ARG A 232 0.70 14.27 4.48
N LEU A 233 -0.07 14.16 3.40
CA LEU A 233 0.43 14.24 2.03
C LEU A 233 -0.61 14.94 1.15
N PRO A 234 -0.28 16.07 0.48
CA PRO A 234 -1.20 16.75 -0.42
C PRO A 234 -1.39 15.96 -1.72
N LEU A 235 -2.51 16.17 -2.42
CA LEU A 235 -2.82 15.46 -3.67
C LEU A 235 -1.71 15.59 -4.73
N VAL A 236 -1.09 16.76 -4.86
CA VAL A 236 0.04 16.97 -5.80
C VAL A 236 1.18 15.99 -5.53
N LEU A 237 1.53 15.77 -4.26
CA LEU A 237 2.59 14.82 -3.92
C LEU A 237 2.13 13.38 -4.14
N LEU A 238 0.84 13.08 -3.97
CA LEU A 238 0.29 11.75 -4.28
C LEU A 238 0.41 11.45 -5.77
N VAL A 239 0.13 12.43 -6.63
CA VAL A 239 0.32 12.33 -8.09
C VAL A 239 1.79 12.08 -8.43
N ILE A 240 2.73 12.74 -7.77
CA ILE A 240 4.17 12.47 -7.96
C ILE A 240 4.51 11.02 -7.57
N ILE A 241 4.03 10.54 -6.41
CA ILE A 241 4.21 9.14 -6.00
C ILE A 241 3.57 8.19 -7.02
N PHE A 242 2.42 8.56 -7.58
CA PHE A 242 1.78 7.83 -8.66
C PHE A 242 2.64 7.79 -9.94
N VAL A 243 3.34 8.85 -10.33
CA VAL A 243 4.28 8.73 -11.46
C VAL A 243 5.48 7.85 -11.09
N LEU A 244 6.03 8.02 -9.88
CA LEU A 244 7.20 7.28 -9.42
C LEU A 244 6.94 5.77 -9.28
N HIS A 245 5.73 5.33 -8.94
CA HIS A 245 5.45 3.90 -8.82
C HIS A 245 5.53 3.16 -10.15
N PHE A 246 5.13 3.79 -11.26
CA PHE A 246 5.31 3.22 -12.61
C PHE A 246 6.79 3.16 -12.98
N LEU A 247 7.53 4.23 -12.70
CA LEU A 247 8.96 4.30 -12.96
C LEU A 247 9.73 3.23 -12.16
N ALA A 248 9.33 2.99 -10.90
CA ALA A 248 9.87 1.92 -10.09
C ALA A 248 9.69 0.55 -10.78
N GLY A 249 8.52 0.28 -11.37
CA GLY A 249 8.27 -0.94 -12.14
C GLY A 249 9.30 -1.17 -13.25
N TRP A 250 9.62 -0.12 -14.03
CA TRP A 250 10.63 -0.19 -15.09
C TRP A 250 12.05 -0.37 -14.54
N ILE A 251 12.43 0.41 -13.52
CA ILE A 251 13.76 0.32 -12.90
C ILE A 251 13.99 -1.08 -12.32
N TYR A 252 13.03 -1.62 -11.57
CA TYR A 252 13.14 -2.96 -10.99
C TYR A 252 13.17 -4.05 -12.06
N SER A 253 12.38 -3.91 -13.13
CA SER A 253 12.39 -4.86 -14.25
C SER A 253 13.76 -4.91 -14.92
N ALA A 254 14.30 -3.76 -15.32
CA ALA A 254 15.59 -3.68 -15.99
C ALA A 254 16.72 -4.17 -15.07
N ALA A 255 16.75 -3.70 -13.82
CA ALA A 255 17.76 -4.12 -12.85
C ALA A 255 17.72 -5.63 -12.57
N ALA A 256 16.53 -6.24 -12.53
CA ALA A 256 16.39 -7.68 -12.32
C ALA A 256 17.05 -8.50 -13.44
N ILE A 257 16.99 -8.07 -14.71
CA ILE A 257 17.66 -8.75 -15.83
C ILE A 257 19.18 -8.82 -15.62
N PHE A 258 19.80 -7.73 -15.16
CA PHE A 258 21.24 -7.71 -14.88
C PHE A 258 21.64 -8.45 -13.59
N ARG A 259 20.66 -8.80 -12.75
CA ARG A 259 20.84 -9.55 -11.51
C ARG A 259 20.38 -11.01 -11.60
N LEU A 260 20.02 -11.47 -12.80
CA LEU A 260 19.73 -12.89 -13.06
C LEU A 260 20.95 -13.73 -12.72
N ASP A 261 20.75 -14.74 -11.89
CA ASP A 261 21.78 -15.71 -11.63
C ASP A 261 21.98 -16.61 -12.85
N THR A 262 23.08 -16.40 -13.55
CA THR A 262 23.48 -17.19 -14.71
C THR A 262 24.06 -18.55 -14.32
N HIS A 263 24.47 -18.76 -13.06
CA HIS A 263 25.11 -20.02 -12.67
C HIS A 263 24.14 -21.21 -12.74
N ALA A 264 22.88 -21.04 -12.31
CA ALA A 264 21.86 -22.09 -12.44
C ALA A 264 21.52 -22.40 -13.92
N ALA A 265 21.45 -21.38 -14.78
CA ALA A 265 21.20 -21.55 -16.21
C ALA A 265 22.38 -22.23 -16.93
N ILE A 266 23.61 -21.88 -16.57
CA ILE A 266 24.84 -22.51 -17.06
C ILE A 266 24.93 -23.97 -16.59
N ALA A 267 24.60 -24.26 -15.32
CA ALA A 267 24.59 -25.62 -14.79
C ALA A 267 23.53 -26.51 -15.48
N ALA A 268 22.32 -25.98 -15.72
CA ALA A 268 21.27 -26.68 -16.45
C ALA A 268 21.65 -26.93 -17.92
N ALA A 269 22.26 -25.95 -18.58
CA ALA A 269 22.78 -26.10 -19.95
C ALA A 269 23.93 -27.13 -20.03
N ALA A 270 24.80 -27.16 -19.01
CA ALA A 270 25.87 -28.16 -18.92
C ALA A 270 25.33 -29.57 -18.69
N ALA A 271 24.27 -29.74 -17.89
CA ALA A 271 23.61 -31.03 -17.67
C ALA A 271 22.85 -31.56 -18.89
N ALA A 272 22.37 -30.68 -19.77
CA ALA A 272 21.71 -31.03 -21.03
C ALA A 272 22.70 -31.27 -22.19
N ASN A 273 24.00 -31.05 -21.99
CA ASN A 273 25.00 -31.20 -23.02
C ASN A 273 25.46 -32.66 -23.14
N PRO A 274 25.19 -33.36 -24.26
CA PRO A 274 25.58 -34.77 -24.44
C PRO A 274 27.10 -34.98 -24.55
N PHE A 275 27.88 -33.90 -24.72
CA PHE A 275 29.34 -33.94 -24.78
C PHE A 275 30.02 -33.67 -23.42
N VAL A 276 29.24 -33.35 -22.38
CA VAL A 276 29.77 -33.35 -21.00
C VAL A 276 29.63 -34.78 -20.48
N PRO A 277 30.73 -35.47 -20.14
CA PRO A 277 30.62 -36.83 -19.62
C PRO A 277 29.70 -36.80 -18.40
N ALA A 278 28.63 -37.59 -18.44
CA ALA A 278 27.73 -37.77 -17.31
C ALA A 278 28.60 -38.06 -16.10
N THR A 279 28.66 -37.13 -15.15
CA THR A 279 29.42 -37.37 -13.93
C THR A 279 28.71 -38.53 -13.27
N ALA A 280 29.33 -39.72 -13.33
CA ALA A 280 28.78 -40.94 -12.78
C ALA A 280 28.32 -40.62 -11.36
N PRO A 281 27.12 -41.07 -10.94
CA PRO A 281 26.68 -40.87 -9.56
C PRO A 281 27.81 -41.35 -8.67
N ALA A 282 28.34 -40.43 -7.84
CA ALA A 282 29.39 -40.76 -6.90
C ALA A 282 28.96 -42.02 -6.17
N LYS A 283 29.70 -43.11 -6.39
CA LYS A 283 29.48 -44.40 -5.76
C LYS A 283 29.22 -44.11 -4.27
N PRO A 284 28.08 -44.51 -3.70
CA PRO A 284 27.82 -44.25 -2.29
C PRO A 284 29.05 -44.71 -1.53
N ALA A 285 29.66 -43.78 -0.79
CA ALA A 285 30.78 -44.12 0.08
C ALA A 285 30.34 -45.33 0.90
N PRO A 286 31.15 -46.39 1.01
CA PRO A 286 30.78 -47.57 1.78
C PRO A 286 30.32 -47.10 3.15
N ALA A 287 29.12 -47.54 3.54
CA ALA A 287 28.53 -47.22 4.83
C ALA A 287 29.61 -47.41 5.89
N ARG A 288 29.99 -46.31 6.57
CA ARG A 288 30.83 -46.42 7.75
C ARG A 288 30.07 -47.33 8.71
N THR A 289 30.60 -48.52 8.93
CA THR A 289 30.20 -49.39 10.01
C THR A 289 30.17 -48.54 11.29
N PRO A 290 29.06 -48.49 12.03
CA PRO A 290 29.06 -47.80 13.31
C PRO A 290 30.15 -48.43 14.19
N ALA A 291 31.07 -47.59 14.66
CA ALA A 291 32.03 -47.98 15.67
C ALA A 291 31.28 -48.52 16.90
N PRO A 292 31.82 -49.52 17.62
CA PRO A 292 31.19 -50.03 18.83
C PRO A 292 30.95 -48.89 19.81
N VAL A 293 29.72 -48.82 20.31
CA VAL A 293 29.29 -47.90 21.36
C VAL A 293 30.22 -48.11 22.57
N ALA A 294 31.12 -47.16 22.80
CA ALA A 294 31.80 -47.05 24.07
C ALA A 294 30.74 -46.77 25.14
N THR A 295 30.59 -47.72 26.07
CA THR A 295 29.79 -47.58 27.28
C THR A 295 30.16 -46.28 28.00
N LYS A 296 29.19 -45.38 28.08
CA LYS A 296 29.26 -44.15 28.87
C LYS A 296 29.46 -44.52 30.35
N PRO A 297 30.49 -44.00 31.05
CA PRO A 297 30.59 -44.19 32.49
C PRO A 297 29.41 -43.49 33.19
N ALA A 298 28.97 -44.09 34.29
CA ALA A 298 27.90 -43.60 35.15
C ALA A 298 28.10 -42.13 35.57
N PRO A 299 27.02 -41.35 35.74
CA PRO A 299 27.13 -39.98 36.19
C PRO A 299 27.66 -39.93 37.63
N ALA A 300 28.77 -39.20 37.82
CA ALA A 300 29.26 -38.84 39.13
C ALA A 300 28.25 -37.94 39.84
N THR A 301 28.01 -38.25 41.12
CA THR A 301 27.18 -37.51 42.06
C THR A 301 27.60 -36.04 42.12
N PRO A 302 26.68 -35.06 42.02
CA PRO A 302 27.02 -33.67 42.25
C PRO A 302 27.36 -33.44 43.74
N PRO A 303 28.31 -32.53 44.05
CA PRO A 303 28.60 -32.14 45.42
C PRO A 303 27.41 -31.37 46.05
N PRO A 304 27.30 -31.35 47.39
CA PRO A 304 26.21 -30.68 48.07
C PRO A 304 26.24 -29.18 47.82
N VAL A 305 25.08 -28.64 47.44
CA VAL A 305 24.85 -27.21 47.24
C VAL A 305 24.95 -26.52 48.60
N GLU A 306 25.97 -25.67 48.73
CA GLU A 306 26.14 -24.73 49.83
C GLU A 306 24.96 -23.75 49.83
N LYS A 307 24.25 -23.66 50.96
CA LYS A 307 23.16 -22.70 51.16
C LYS A 307 23.73 -21.29 51.10
N VAL A 308 23.50 -20.61 49.97
CA VAL A 308 23.63 -19.15 49.90
C VAL A 308 22.51 -18.55 50.72
N GLU A 309 22.86 -18.01 51.87
CA GLU A 309 22.02 -17.19 52.72
C GLU A 309 21.69 -15.90 51.96
N ILE A 310 20.44 -15.79 51.50
CA ILE A 310 19.92 -14.63 50.79
C ILE A 310 19.72 -13.52 51.83
N LEU A 311 20.58 -12.50 51.79
CA LEU A 311 20.34 -11.24 52.48
C LEU A 311 19.02 -10.61 52.00
N PRO A 312 18.22 -9.99 52.89
CA PRO A 312 16.99 -9.32 52.50
C PRO A 312 17.29 -8.10 51.62
N GLU A 313 16.51 -8.01 50.54
CA GLU A 313 16.49 -6.93 49.57
C GLU A 313 16.27 -5.56 50.24
N PRO A 314 17.07 -4.52 49.93
CA PRO A 314 16.80 -3.18 50.44
C PRO A 314 15.54 -2.62 49.78
N ALA A 315 14.65 -2.07 50.61
CA ALA A 315 13.40 -1.45 50.21
C ALA A 315 13.58 -0.41 49.08
N PRO A 316 12.60 -0.27 48.17
CA PRO A 316 12.68 0.65 47.05
C PRO A 316 12.80 2.09 47.55
N ALA A 317 13.86 2.77 47.12
CA ALA A 317 14.04 4.20 47.34
C ALA A 317 12.85 4.97 46.75
N ALA A 318 12.25 5.82 47.57
CA ALA A 318 11.17 6.71 47.19
C ALA A 318 11.56 7.56 45.98
N ALA A 319 10.67 7.62 44.99
CA ALA A 319 10.80 8.50 43.85
C ALA A 319 10.93 9.97 44.31
N PRO A 320 11.84 10.78 43.73
CA PRO A 320 11.91 12.18 44.04
C PRO A 320 10.62 12.88 43.59
N ALA A 321 10.02 13.64 44.50
CA ALA A 321 8.88 14.48 44.26
C ALA A 321 9.13 15.42 43.07
N ALA A 322 8.19 15.43 42.13
CA ALA A 322 8.18 16.37 41.02
C ALA A 322 8.18 17.81 41.55
N ALA A 323 9.19 18.58 41.16
CA ALA A 323 9.23 20.01 41.42
C ALA A 323 8.05 20.71 40.72
N PRO A 324 7.44 21.74 41.33
CA PRO A 324 6.37 22.49 40.71
C PRO A 324 6.91 23.25 39.50
N VAL A 325 6.28 23.01 38.35
CA VAL A 325 6.50 23.78 37.12
C VAL A 325 6.08 25.23 37.40
N PRO A 326 6.95 26.23 37.15
CA PRO A 326 6.57 27.64 37.31
C PRO A 326 5.48 27.98 36.29
N ALA A 327 4.38 28.55 36.79
CA ALA A 327 3.28 29.05 35.97
C ALA A 327 3.82 30.08 34.96
N THR A 328 3.81 29.72 33.68
CA THR A 328 4.06 30.64 32.58
C THR A 328 2.92 31.66 32.54
N LYS A 329 3.28 32.93 32.79
CA LYS A 329 2.40 34.09 32.61
C LYS A 329 1.79 34.04 31.20
N PRO A 330 0.46 34.18 31.05
CA PRO A 330 -0.14 34.28 29.73
C PRO A 330 0.38 35.55 29.04
N ALA A 331 0.89 35.38 27.82
CA ALA A 331 1.27 36.48 26.96
C ALA A 331 0.05 37.40 26.72
N PRO A 332 0.24 38.73 26.67
CA PRO A 332 -0.87 39.66 26.43
C PRO A 332 -1.50 39.36 25.06
N ARG A 333 -2.82 39.13 25.07
CA ARG A 333 -3.66 39.10 23.86
C ARG A 333 -3.41 40.38 23.07
N ARG A 334 -2.79 40.26 21.90
CA ARG A 334 -2.85 41.31 20.87
C ARG A 334 -4.33 41.49 20.52
N ALA A 335 -4.85 42.67 20.82
CA ALA A 335 -6.14 43.11 20.30
C ALA A 335 -6.09 43.02 18.78
N SER A 336 -6.93 42.15 18.22
CA SER A 336 -7.27 42.17 16.80
C SER A 336 -7.99 43.49 16.57
N ALA A 337 -7.29 44.43 15.93
CA ALA A 337 -7.92 45.60 15.34
C ALA A 337 -8.89 45.10 14.27
N ASN A 338 -10.17 45.44 14.44
CA ASN A 338 -11.24 45.15 13.50
C ASN A 338 -11.05 46.04 12.26
N PRO A 339 -10.73 45.49 11.06
CA PRO A 339 -10.48 46.29 9.87
C PRO A 339 -11.78 46.85 9.23
N PHE A 340 -12.94 46.67 9.86
CA PHE A 340 -14.25 47.08 9.33
C PHE A 340 -14.95 48.17 10.14
N ALA A 341 -14.23 48.94 10.97
CA ALA A 341 -14.80 50.16 11.53
C ALA A 341 -14.89 51.23 10.42
N ALA A 342 -16.11 51.44 9.91
CA ALA A 342 -16.42 52.56 9.03
C ALA A 342 -16.28 53.90 9.78
N PRO A 343 -15.89 54.99 9.11
CA PRO A 343 -15.89 56.32 9.71
C PRO A 343 -17.34 56.80 9.92
N GLU A 344 -17.66 57.22 11.15
CA GLU A 344 -18.86 58.00 11.44
C GLU A 344 -18.64 59.45 10.99
N GLU A 345 -19.57 59.96 10.17
CA GLU A 345 -19.88 61.39 10.02
C GLU A 345 -21.01 61.78 10.98
#